data_AF-A0A1I1Q0D8-F1
#
_entry.id   AF-A0A1I1Q0D8-F1
#
_cell.length_a   1.000
_cell.length_b   1.000
_cell.length_c   1.000
_cell.angle_alpha   90.00
_cell.angle_beta   90.00
_cell.angle_gamma   90.00
#
_symmetry.space_group_name_H-M   'P 1'
#
loop_
_entity.id
_entity.type
_entity.pdbx_description
1 polymer ?
#
loop_
_entity_poly.entity_id
_entity_poly.type
_entity_poly.pdbx_seq_one_letter_code
_entity_poly.pdbx_strand_id
1 'polypeptide(L)'
;MIKTFTQDDVIRYVYEETSPEDNLLIEDALMSEPDLMTFFLEALELRALMNKIERQPRKNTVQTILNYSKHHPANPPARLRQT
;
A
#
# COMPACT_ATOMS: atom_id res chain seq x y z
N MET A 1 -17.86 -8.31 26.89
CA MET A 1 -18.25 -7.24 25.95
C MET A 1 -18.19 -7.84 24.57
N ILE A 2 -19.24 -7.71 23.76
CA ILE A 2 -19.17 -8.14 22.35
C ILE A 2 -18.32 -7.07 21.65
N LYS A 3 -17.21 -7.48 21.05
CA LYS A 3 -16.37 -6.60 20.22
C LYS A 3 -17.06 -6.50 18.86
N THR A 4 -17.50 -5.30 18.48
CA THR A 4 -18.10 -5.05 17.17
C THR A 4 -16.99 -4.68 16.18
N PHE A 5 -16.92 -5.39 15.06
CA PHE A 5 -15.98 -5.11 14.00
C PHE A 5 -16.60 -4.20 12.95
N THR A 6 -15.76 -3.39 12.33
CA THR A 6 -16.16 -2.40 11.32
C THR A 6 -15.36 -2.58 10.05
N GLN A 7 -15.75 -1.85 9.00
CA GLN A 7 -15.01 -1.78 7.75
C GLN A 7 -13.55 -1.31 7.95
N ASP A 8 -13.28 -0.43 8.92
CA ASP A 8 -11.92 0.03 9.22
C ASP A 8 -11.03 -1.12 9.71
N ASP A 9 -11.58 -2.00 10.54
CA ASP A 9 -10.86 -3.19 11.03
C ASP A 9 -10.55 -4.15 9.86
N VAL A 10 -11.49 -4.30 8.92
CA VAL A 10 -11.27 -5.10 7.71
C VAL A 10 -10.18 -4.49 6.82
N ILE A 11 -10.14 -3.16 6.65
CA ILE A 11 -9.06 -2.49 5.91
C ILE A 11 -7.71 -2.76 6.57
N ARG A 12 -7.61 -2.56 7.89
CA ARG A 12 -6.37 -2.83 8.63
C ARG A 12 -5.94 -4.29 8.49
N TYR A 13 -6.88 -5.23 8.53
CA TYR A 13 -6.60 -6.65 8.29
C TYR A 13 -6.07 -6.91 6.86
N VAL A 14 -6.71 -6.31 5.84
CA VAL A 14 -6.26 -6.41 4.43
C VAL A 14 -4.84 -5.87 4.22
N TYR A 15 -4.42 -4.89 5.01
CA TYR A 15 -3.06 -4.33 4.96
C TYR A 15 -2.08 -4.93 5.98
N GLU A 16 -2.47 -6.00 6.68
CA GLU A 16 -1.65 -6.68 7.69
C GLU A 16 -1.26 -5.77 8.87
N GLU A 17 -2.11 -4.81 9.22
CA GLU A 17 -1.94 -3.81 10.30
C GLU A 17 -2.67 -4.19 11.60
N THR A 18 -2.87 -5.49 11.81
CA THR A 18 -3.61 -6.09 12.91
C THR A 18 -2.76 -7.10 13.67
N SER A 19 -3.04 -7.27 14.96
CA SER A 19 -2.35 -8.29 15.77
C SER A 19 -2.86 -9.70 15.42
N PRO A 20 -2.08 -10.77 15.70
CA PRO A 20 -2.56 -12.15 15.48
C PRO A 20 -3.85 -12.48 16.24
N GLU A 21 -4.03 -11.91 17.42
CA GLU A 21 -5.26 -12.06 18.21
C GLU A 21 -6.44 -11.34 17.55
N ASP A 22 -6.22 -10.14 17.03
CA ASP A 22 -7.25 -9.40 16.29
C ASP A 22 -7.63 -10.13 14.99
N ASN A 23 -6.67 -10.74 14.29
CA ASN A 23 -6.93 -11.49 13.06
C ASN A 23 -7.98 -12.58 13.27
N LEU A 24 -7.82 -13.39 14.32
CA LEU A 24 -8.76 -14.48 14.62
C LEU A 24 -10.18 -13.96 14.88
N LEU A 25 -10.30 -12.84 15.58
CA LEU A 25 -11.59 -12.24 15.88
C LEU A 25 -12.24 -11.58 14.65
N ILE A 26 -11.42 -10.97 13.78
CA ILE A 26 -11.87 -10.39 12.51
C ILE A 26 -12.34 -11.52 11.58
N GLU A 27 -11.61 -12.64 11.50
CA GLU A 27 -11.99 -13.79 10.70
C GLU A 27 -13.34 -14.39 11.16
N ASP A 28 -13.58 -14.47 12.46
CA ASP A 28 -14.88 -14.91 13.00
C ASP A 28 -16.03 -13.93 12.64
N ALA A 29 -15.76 -12.61 12.72
CA ALA A 29 -16.72 -11.59 12.31
C ALA A 29 -17.02 -11.65 10.80
N LEU A 30 -16.00 -11.86 9.96
CA LEU A 30 -16.16 -12.05 8.52
C LEU A 30 -17.02 -13.29 8.20
N MET A 31 -16.89 -14.38 8.96
CA MET A 31 -17.71 -15.58 8.76
C MET A 31 -19.18 -15.42 9.20
N SER A 32 -19.44 -14.54 10.17
CA SER A 32 -20.76 -14.36 10.78
C SER A 32 -21.55 -13.16 10.23
N GLU A 33 -20.88 -12.17 9.64
CA GLU A 33 -21.47 -10.95 9.10
C GLU A 33 -21.26 -10.82 7.58
N PRO A 34 -22.28 -11.15 6.75
CA PRO A 34 -22.17 -11.16 5.30
C PRO A 34 -21.74 -9.83 4.66
N ASP A 35 -22.13 -8.70 5.27
CA ASP A 35 -21.78 -7.37 4.78
C ASP A 35 -20.28 -7.09 4.94
N LEU A 36 -19.68 -7.55 6.07
CA LEU A 36 -18.23 -7.44 6.28
C LEU A 36 -17.45 -8.36 5.33
N MET A 37 -17.94 -9.57 5.07
CA MET A 37 -17.35 -10.47 4.06
C MET A 37 -17.39 -9.85 2.66
N THR A 38 -18.52 -9.25 2.29
CA THR A 38 -18.67 -8.57 1.00
C THR A 38 -17.66 -7.44 0.87
N PHE A 39 -17.57 -6.59 1.89
CA PHE A 39 -16.59 -5.50 1.93
C PHE A 39 -15.13 -6.01 1.87
N PHE A 40 -14.81 -7.11 2.56
CA PHE A 40 -13.48 -7.72 2.52
C PHE A 40 -13.08 -8.15 1.10
N LEU A 41 -13.99 -8.81 0.37
CA LEU A 41 -13.75 -9.22 -1.00
C LEU A 41 -13.58 -8.02 -1.94
N GLU A 42 -14.41 -6.99 -1.80
CA GLU A 42 -14.28 -5.74 -2.56
C GLU A 42 -12.95 -5.03 -2.28
N ALA A 43 -12.51 -4.99 -1.01
CA ALA A 43 -11.25 -4.38 -0.62
C ALA A 43 -10.04 -5.13 -1.21
N LEU A 44 -10.07 -6.46 -1.24
CA LEU A 44 -9.04 -7.28 -1.89
C LEU A 44 -8.98 -7.03 -3.40
N GLU A 45 -10.13 -6.96 -4.06
CA GLU A 45 -10.21 -6.65 -5.49
C GLU A 45 -9.66 -5.25 -5.78
N LEU A 46 -10.10 -4.24 -5.02
CA LEU A 46 -9.63 -2.86 -5.16
C LEU A 46 -8.10 -2.78 -4.98
N ARG A 47 -7.55 -3.46 -3.97
CA ARG A 47 -6.09 -3.54 -3.75
C ARG A 47 -5.37 -4.10 -4.98
N ALA A 48 -5.90 -5.18 -5.56
CA ALA A 48 -5.33 -5.78 -6.76
C ALA A 48 -5.41 -4.84 -7.99
N LEU A 49 -6.50 -4.09 -8.13
CA LEU A 49 -6.68 -3.11 -9.21
C LEU A 49 -5.76 -1.89 -9.03
N MET A 50 -5.57 -1.40 -7.80
CA MET A 50 -4.70 -0.27 -7.52
C MET A 50 -3.24 -0.52 -7.93
N ASN A 51 -2.75 -1.76 -7.79
CA ASN A 51 -1.41 -2.14 -8.24
C ASN A 51 -1.22 -2.07 -9.76
N LYS A 52 -2.31 -2.03 -10.54
CA LYS A 52 -2.27 -1.87 -12.00
C LYS A 52 -2.28 -0.41 -12.45
N ILE A 53 -2.42 0.54 -11.52
CA ILE A 53 -2.43 1.97 -11.86
C ILE A 53 -1.02 2.40 -12.24
N GLU A 54 -0.78 2.52 -13.55
CA GLU A 54 0.44 3.13 -14.07
C GLU A 54 0.36 4.65 -14.01
N ARG A 55 1.27 5.26 -13.26
CA ARG A 55 1.43 6.71 -13.23
C ARG A 55 2.66 7.09 -14.04
N GLN A 56 2.48 7.95 -15.03
CA GLN A 56 3.57 8.49 -15.82
C GLN A 56 3.78 9.97 -15.46
N PRO A 57 5.03 10.41 -15.26
CA PRO A 57 5.31 11.83 -15.06
C PRO A 57 4.93 12.61 -16.32
N ARG A 58 4.64 13.90 -16.16
CA ARG A 58 4.43 14.79 -17.31
C ARG A 58 5.71 14.84 -18.15
N LYS A 59 5.58 14.85 -19.48
CA LYS A 59 6.71 14.90 -20.42
C LYS A 59 7.70 16.04 -20.10
N ASN A 60 7.19 17.21 -19.74
CA ASN A 60 8.02 18.36 -19.39
C ASN A 60 8.87 18.11 -18.14
N THR A 61 8.35 17.40 -17.13
CA THR A 61 9.12 17.05 -15.93
C THR A 61 10.29 16.16 -16.29
N VAL A 62 10.06 15.12 -17.11
CA VAL A 62 11.13 14.24 -17.61
C VAL A 62 12.17 15.05 -18.38
N GLN A 63 11.73 15.92 -19.28
CA GLN A 63 12.63 16.75 -20.07
C GLN A 63 13.48 17.70 -19.22
N THR A 64 12.88 18.32 -18.20
CA THR A 64 13.59 19.21 -17.28
C THR A 64 14.68 18.46 -16.51
N ILE A 65 14.38 17.26 -16.00
CA ILE A 65 15.35 16.42 -15.28
C ILE A 65 16.49 16.00 -16.22
N LEU A 66 16.17 15.54 -17.43
CA LEU A 66 17.18 15.12 -18.42
C LEU A 66 18.06 16.30 -18.86
N ASN A 67 17.47 17.47 -19.07
CA ASN A 67 18.21 18.68 -19.43
C ASN A 67 19.16 19.11 -18.31
N TYR A 68 18.71 19.08 -17.06
CA TYR A 68 19.55 19.37 -15.90
C TYR A 68 20.73 18.40 -15.82
N SER A 69 20.46 17.09 -15.93
CA SER A 69 21.48 16.04 -15.80
C SER A 69 22.57 16.11 -16.87
N LYS A 70 22.28 16.57 -18.09
CA LYS A 70 23.30 16.74 -19.14
C LYS A 70 24.37 17.78 -18.81
N HIS A 71 24.01 18.77 -17.98
CA HIS A 71 24.87 19.91 -17.66
C HIS A 71 25.49 19.81 -16.27
N HIS A 72 25.22 18.72 -15.54
CA HIS A 72 25.77 18.49 -14.20
C HIS A 72 26.63 17.22 -14.21
N PRO A 73 27.86 17.26 -13.66
CA PRO A 73 28.68 16.07 -13.57
C PRO A 73 27.98 15.01 -12.71
N ALA A 74 28.23 13.73 -13.01
CA ALA A 74 27.71 12.64 -12.19
C ALA A 74 28.08 12.88 -10.72
N ASN A 75 27.12 12.63 -9.83
CA ASN A 75 27.35 12.77 -8.39
C ASN A 75 28.63 11.98 -8.05
N PRO A 76 29.64 12.59 -7.41
CA PRO A 76 30.87 11.88 -7.10
C PRO A 76 30.53 10.60 -6.34
N PRO A 77 31.23 9.48 -6.60
CA PRO A 77 30.95 8.22 -5.96
C PRO A 77 30.94 8.44 -4.45
N ALA A 78 29.91 7.91 -3.77
CA ALA A 78 29.81 7.96 -2.33
C ALA A 78 31.15 7.50 -1.76
N ARG A 79 31.81 8.34 -0.94
CA ARG A 79 33.08 7.98 -0.29
C ARG A 79 32.83 6.71 0.51
N LEU A 80 33.27 5.57 -0.02
CA LEU A 80 33.34 4.33 0.73
C LEU A 80 34.18 4.64 1.95
N ARG A 81 33.57 4.61 3.14
CA ARG A 81 34.33 4.77 4.39
C ARG A 81 35.33 3.63 4.41
N GLN A 82 36.61 3.96 4.26
CA GLN A 82 37.69 3.02 4.48
C GLN A 82 37.66 2.69 5.98
N THR A 83 37.23 1.46 6.30
CA THR A 83 37.36 0.84 7.62
C THR A 83 38.76 0.27 7.77
#